data_AF-A0A3D2WX67-F1
#
_entry.id   AF-A0A3D2WX67-F1
#
_cell.length_a   1.000
_cell.length_b   1.000
_cell.length_c   1.000
_cell.angle_alpha   90.00
_cell.angle_beta   90.00
_cell.angle_gamma   90.00
#
_symmetry.space_group_name_H-M   'P 1'
#
loop_
_entity.id
_entity.type
_entity.pdbx_description
1 polymer ?
#
loop_
_entity_poly.entity_id
_entity_poly.type
_entity_poly.pdbx_seq_one_letter_code
_entity_poly.pdbx_strand_id
1 'polypeptide(L)'
;MPEIINEKISNLFSFLFAIIIGTFCLGMLTYGEPFLFWKYPFSDLGSTVTQNGMPNISSCLIFAFGMFLSAYLLWKISVCFKEDPAIIHNRLKCHLCLTAGIGSLVFIFPHNINNNIDGFVKS
;
A
#
# COMPACT_ATOMS: atom_id res chain seq x y z
N MET A 1 17.83 -25.35 -14.45
CA MET A 1 18.40 -24.03 -14.74
C MET A 1 18.40 -23.26 -13.42
N PRO A 2 19.56 -22.96 -12.81
CA PRO A 2 19.56 -22.26 -11.53
C PRO A 2 18.99 -20.86 -11.73
N GLU A 3 17.97 -20.51 -10.96
CA GLU A 3 17.41 -19.17 -10.88
C GLU A 3 18.52 -18.28 -10.30
N ILE A 4 19.15 -17.44 -11.13
CA ILE A 4 20.12 -16.47 -10.65
C ILE A 4 19.31 -15.46 -9.83
N ILE A 5 19.29 -15.65 -8.51
CA ILE A 5 18.68 -14.71 -7.58
C ILE A 5 19.49 -13.43 -7.66
N ASN A 6 18.92 -12.42 -8.30
CA ASN A 6 19.53 -11.10 -8.34
C ASN A 6 19.42 -10.48 -6.94
N GLU A 7 20.53 -10.48 -6.20
CA GLU A 7 20.62 -10.05 -4.80
C GLU A 7 20.07 -8.63 -4.60
N LYS A 8 20.29 -7.74 -5.57
CA LYS A 8 19.75 -6.37 -5.55
C LYS A 8 18.22 -6.38 -5.58
N ILE A 9 17.61 -7.19 -6.44
CA ILE A 9 16.16 -7.32 -6.54
C ILE A 9 15.60 -7.95 -5.25
N SER A 10 16.25 -8.99 -4.73
CA SER A 10 15.85 -9.65 -3.47
C SER A 10 15.87 -8.67 -2.28
N ASN A 11 16.91 -7.86 -2.16
CA ASN A 11 17.02 -6.85 -1.12
C ASN A 11 15.94 -5.77 -1.26
N LEU A 12 15.63 -5.32 -2.49
CA LEU A 12 14.53 -4.39 -2.74
C LEU A 12 13.17 -4.98 -2.36
N PHE A 13 12.91 -6.25 -2.67
CA PHE A 13 11.67 -6.93 -2.23
C PHE A 13 11.60 -7.08 -0.72
N SER A 14 12.70 -7.42 -0.07
CA SER A 14 12.77 -7.52 1.39
C SER A 14 12.48 -6.18 2.06
N PHE A 15 13.03 -5.09 1.50
CA PHE A 15 12.76 -3.74 1.97
C PHE A 15 11.30 -3.32 1.72
N LEU A 16 10.74 -3.63 0.54
CA LEU A 16 9.32 -3.40 0.25
C LEU A 16 8.42 -4.13 1.26
N PHE A 17 8.72 -5.38 1.56
CA PHE A 17 7.96 -6.16 2.55
C PHE A 17 8.03 -5.54 3.95
N ALA A 18 9.22 -5.11 4.37
CA ALA A 18 9.41 -4.41 5.65
C ALA A 18 8.62 -3.10 5.70
N ILE A 19 8.59 -2.32 4.61
CA ILE A 19 7.80 -1.09 4.52
C ILE A 19 6.30 -1.38 4.62
N ILE A 20 5.80 -2.40 3.91
CA ILE A 20 4.37 -2.76 3.94
C ILE A 20 3.95 -3.17 5.36
N ILE A 21 4.70 -4.08 5.99
CA ILE A 21 4.41 -4.51 7.37
C ILE A 21 4.50 -3.33 8.33
N GLY A 22 5.57 -2.54 8.26
CA GLY A 22 5.75 -1.37 9.11
C GLY A 22 4.62 -0.36 8.96
N THR A 23 4.19 -0.11 7.72
CA THR A 23 3.07 0.80 7.41
C THR A 23 1.76 0.31 8.03
N PHE A 24 1.43 -0.97 7.87
CA PHE A 24 0.19 -1.51 8.45
C PHE A 24 0.24 -1.54 9.97
N CYS A 25 1.35 -1.99 10.57
CA CYS A 25 1.51 -2.01 12.02
C CYS A 25 1.41 -0.59 12.61
N LEU A 26 2.13 0.38 12.06
CA LEU A 26 2.10 1.77 12.53
C LEU A 26 0.73 2.43 12.28
N GLY A 27 0.11 2.17 11.12
CA GLY A 27 -1.24 2.64 10.81
C GLY A 27 -2.25 2.12 11.83
N MET A 28 -2.24 0.81 12.13
CA MET A 28 -3.13 0.22 13.13
C MET A 28 -2.89 0.78 14.55
N LEU A 29 -1.64 1.03 14.93
CA LEU A 29 -1.29 1.58 16.24
C LEU A 29 -1.70 3.05 16.40
N THR A 30 -1.77 3.79 15.30
CA THR A 30 -2.09 5.23 15.27
C THR A 30 -3.48 5.50 14.71
N TYR A 31 -4.29 4.46 14.52
CA TYR A 31 -5.67 4.56 14.11
C TYR A 31 -6.45 5.34 15.17
N GLY A 32 -7.37 6.21 14.75
CA GLY A 32 -8.11 7.10 15.68
C GLY A 32 -8.94 6.38 16.74
N GLU A 33 -9.12 5.07 16.60
CA GLU A 33 -9.79 4.16 17.54
C GLU A 33 -9.09 2.79 17.53
N PRO A 34 -9.45 1.84 18.41
CA PRO A 34 -8.92 0.49 18.33
C PRO A 34 -9.23 -0.15 16.97
N PHE A 35 -8.18 -0.40 16.17
CA PHE A 35 -8.35 -1.01 14.86
C PHE A 35 -8.74 -2.49 14.99
N LEU A 36 -9.89 -2.86 14.42
CA LEU A 36 -10.39 -4.23 14.44
C LEU A 36 -9.96 -4.96 13.14
N PHE A 37 -8.82 -5.65 13.20
CA PHE A 37 -8.21 -6.35 12.06
C PHE A 37 -9.18 -7.23 11.24
N TRP A 38 -10.07 -7.95 11.92
CA TRP A 38 -11.03 -8.86 11.29
C TRP A 38 -12.29 -8.17 10.74
N LYS A 39 -12.47 -6.88 11.07
CA LYS A 39 -13.69 -6.12 10.75
C LYS A 39 -13.43 -5.00 9.76
N TYR A 40 -12.27 -4.35 9.84
CA TYR A 40 -11.94 -3.16 9.05
C TYR A 40 -10.95 -3.53 7.95
N PRO A 41 -11.23 -3.19 6.68
CA PRO A 41 -10.24 -3.39 5.62
C PRO A 41 -9.04 -2.49 5.85
N PHE A 42 -7.85 -2.93 5.45
CA PHE A 42 -6.62 -2.14 5.63
C PHE A 42 -6.63 -0.79 4.93
N SER A 43 -7.45 -0.64 3.88
CA SER A 43 -7.69 0.65 3.23
C SER A 43 -8.25 1.70 4.20
N ASP A 44 -8.91 1.28 5.28
CA ASP A 44 -9.43 2.18 6.31
C ASP A 44 -8.33 2.90 7.06
N LEU A 45 -7.12 2.36 7.10
CA LEU A 45 -5.97 3.05 7.68
C LEU A 45 -5.66 4.35 6.92
N GLY A 46 -6.02 4.43 5.64
CA GLY A 46 -5.88 5.60 4.78
C GLY A 46 -7.06 6.58 4.86
N SER A 47 -8.07 6.35 5.69
CA SER A 47 -9.21 7.25 5.78
C SER A 47 -8.93 8.49 6.64
N THR A 48 -9.60 9.59 6.35
CA THR A 48 -9.49 10.83 7.15
C THR A 48 -10.23 10.74 8.48
N VAL A 49 -11.24 9.89 8.55
CA VAL A 49 -12.07 9.63 9.74
C VAL A 49 -12.25 8.13 9.95
N THR A 50 -12.33 7.69 11.20
CA THR A 50 -12.64 6.30 11.55
C THR A 50 -14.11 5.98 11.26
N GLN A 51 -14.47 4.70 11.38
CA GLN A 51 -15.84 4.21 11.24
C GLN A 51 -16.83 4.93 12.17
N ASN A 52 -16.39 5.32 13.37
CA ASN A 52 -17.21 6.05 14.34
C ASN A 52 -17.08 7.59 14.21
N GLY A 53 -16.42 8.09 13.16
CA GLY A 53 -16.27 9.53 12.91
C GLY A 53 -15.14 10.21 13.68
N MET A 54 -14.24 9.45 14.34
CA MET A 54 -13.07 10.04 15.01
C MET A 54 -12.02 10.48 13.98
N PRO A 55 -11.25 11.55 14.22
CA PRO A 55 -10.16 11.94 13.33
C PRO A 55 -9.10 10.84 13.18
N ASN A 56 -8.67 10.54 11.95
CA ASN A 56 -7.71 9.47 11.63
C ASN A 56 -6.48 9.97 10.84
N ILE A 57 -6.12 11.24 11.01
CA ILE A 57 -5.08 11.92 10.21
C ILE A 57 -3.72 11.24 10.35
N SER A 58 -3.33 10.81 11.56
CA SER A 58 -2.02 10.18 11.81
C SER A 58 -1.87 8.86 11.05
N SER A 59 -2.81 7.94 11.19
CA SER A 59 -2.84 6.70 10.41
C SER A 59 -2.91 6.99 8.91
N CYS A 60 -3.73 7.96 8.49
CA CYS A 60 -3.87 8.35 7.09
C CYS A 60 -2.52 8.79 6.48
N LEU A 61 -1.75 9.61 7.18
CA LEU A 61 -0.44 10.08 6.71
C LEU A 61 0.58 8.94 6.65
N ILE A 62 0.61 8.08 7.67
CA ILE A 62 1.48 6.90 7.72
C ILE A 62 1.17 5.97 6.55
N PHE A 63 -0.12 5.69 6.33
CA PHE A 63 -0.60 4.86 5.25
C PHE A 63 -0.24 5.46 3.88
N ALA A 64 -0.55 6.73 3.65
CA ALA A 64 -0.23 7.42 2.40
C ALA A 64 1.27 7.40 2.09
N PHE A 65 2.11 7.69 3.10
CA PHE A 65 3.55 7.67 2.95
C PHE A 65 4.09 6.25 2.66
N GLY A 66 3.59 5.25 3.38
CA GLY A 66 3.97 3.86 3.19
C GLY A 66 3.59 3.31 1.81
N MET A 67 2.41 3.64 1.33
CA MET A 67 1.94 3.28 -0.02
C MET A 67 2.72 4.01 -1.11
N PHE A 68 3.06 5.28 -0.90
CA PHE A 68 3.92 6.04 -1.82
C PHE A 68 5.32 5.42 -1.91
N LEU A 69 5.93 5.08 -0.77
CA LEU A 69 7.25 4.45 -0.73
C LEU A 69 7.21 3.04 -1.37
N SER A 70 6.13 2.30 -1.16
CA SER A 70 5.90 1.01 -1.80
C SER A 70 5.82 1.13 -3.33
N ALA A 71 5.07 2.13 -3.84
CA ALA A 71 5.01 2.42 -5.26
C ALA A 71 6.39 2.77 -5.85
N TYR A 72 7.18 3.59 -5.14
CA TYR A 72 8.54 3.93 -5.52
C TYR A 72 9.47 2.72 -5.61
N LEU A 73 9.41 1.82 -4.61
CA LEU A 73 10.21 0.59 -4.59
C LEU A 73 9.80 -0.36 -5.70
N LEU A 74 8.50 -0.54 -5.93
CA LEU A 74 7.98 -1.34 -7.04
C LEU A 74 8.42 -0.80 -8.39
N TRP A 75 8.45 0.53 -8.56
CA TRP A 75 9.01 1.14 -9.76
C TRP A 75 10.51 0.84 -9.90
N LYS A 76 11.31 0.98 -8.83
CA LYS A 76 12.73 0.60 -8.84
C LYS A 76 12.96 -0.87 -9.21
N ILE A 77 12.16 -1.77 -8.65
CA ILE A 77 12.20 -3.21 -8.96
C ILE A 77 11.85 -3.44 -10.44
N SER A 78 10.85 -2.73 -10.98
CA SER A 78 10.47 -2.84 -12.39
C SER A 78 11.59 -2.43 -13.34
N VAL A 79 12.36 -1.40 -12.99
CA VAL A 79 13.54 -0.96 -13.74
C VAL A 79 14.63 -2.03 -13.69
N CYS A 80 14.89 -2.62 -12.52
CA CYS A 80 15.87 -3.70 -12.39
C CYS A 80 15.50 -4.92 -13.25
N PHE A 81 14.21 -5.31 -13.29
CA PHE A 81 13.76 -6.37 -14.20
C PHE A 81 13.91 -5.98 -15.68
N LYS A 82 13.66 -4.72 -16.04
CA LYS A 82 13.82 -4.26 -17.42
C LYS A 82 15.27 -4.29 -17.88
N GLU A 83 16.21 -3.96 -17.00
CA GLU A 83 17.64 -3.85 -17.29
C GLU A 83 18.40 -5.18 -17.30
N ASP A 84 17.85 -6.23 -16.69
CA ASP A 84 18.49 -7.55 -16.61
C ASP A 84 17.78 -8.59 -17.50
N PRO A 85 18.22 -8.75 -18.77
CA PRO A 85 17.64 -9.73 -19.69
C PRO A 85 17.94 -11.18 -19.35
N ALA A 86 18.86 -11.46 -18.42
CA ALA A 86 19.16 -12.83 -17.98
C ALA A 86 18.06 -13.39 -17.07
N ILE A 87 17.19 -12.53 -16.52
CA ILE A 87 16.08 -12.93 -15.67
C ILE A 87 14.96 -13.53 -16.52
N ILE A 88 14.55 -14.75 -16.16
CA ILE A 88 13.42 -15.42 -16.82
C ILE A 88 12.13 -14.61 -16.61
N HIS A 89 11.40 -14.38 -17.70
CA HIS A 89 10.15 -13.60 -17.73
C HIS A 89 10.31 -12.15 -17.26
N ASN A 90 11.47 -11.53 -17.47
CA ASN A 90 11.77 -10.17 -17.03
C ASN A 90 10.69 -9.13 -17.41
N ARG A 91 10.15 -9.18 -18.63
CA ARG A 91 9.08 -8.28 -19.10
C ARG A 91 7.82 -8.45 -18.28
N LEU A 92 7.38 -9.68 -18.02
CA LEU A 92 6.19 -9.96 -17.22
C LEU A 92 6.39 -9.46 -15.78
N LYS A 93 7.53 -9.79 -15.15
CA LYS A 93 7.87 -9.33 -13.79
C LYS A 93 7.91 -7.79 -13.72
N CYS A 94 8.45 -7.12 -14.73
CA CYS A 94 8.44 -5.66 -14.86
C CYS A 94 7.01 -5.09 -14.89
N HIS A 95 6.12 -5.65 -15.73
CA HIS A 95 4.73 -5.19 -15.82
C HIS A 95 3.94 -5.45 -14.53
N LEU A 96 4.17 -6.58 -13.87
CA LEU A 96 3.57 -6.89 -12.57
C LEU A 96 4.00 -5.87 -11.50
N CYS A 97 5.28 -5.50 -11.48
CA CYS A 97 5.76 -4.48 -10.54
C CYS A 97 5.18 -3.09 -10.85
N LEU A 98 5.07 -2.71 -12.12
CA LEU A 98 4.45 -1.44 -12.52
C LEU A 98 2.97 -1.37 -12.16
N THR A 99 2.20 -2.41 -12.46
CA THR A 99 0.78 -2.50 -12.13
C THR A 99 0.55 -2.49 -10.62
N ALA A 100 1.38 -3.21 -9.86
CA ALA A 100 1.35 -3.15 -8.39
C ALA A 100 1.72 -1.76 -7.85
N GLY A 101 2.68 -1.07 -8.46
CA GLY A 101 3.08 0.28 -8.09
C GLY A 101 1.96 1.30 -8.33
N ILE A 102 1.29 1.21 -9.49
CA ILE A 102 0.11 2.03 -9.80
C ILE A 102 -1.02 1.72 -8.82
N GLY A 103 -1.30 0.44 -8.56
CA GLY A 103 -2.27 0.03 -7.54
C GLY A 103 -1.96 0.66 -6.19
N SER A 104 -0.69 0.64 -5.77
CA SER A 104 -0.27 1.24 -4.50
C SER A 104 -0.57 2.74 -4.42
N LEU A 105 -0.42 3.49 -5.53
CA LEU A 105 -0.78 4.91 -5.58
C LEU A 105 -2.29 5.14 -5.56
N VAL A 106 -3.07 4.30 -6.23
CA VAL A 106 -4.55 4.39 -6.21
C VAL A 106 -5.08 4.18 -4.79
N PHE A 107 -4.44 3.32 -4.00
CA PHE A 107 -4.80 3.11 -2.59
C PHE A 107 -4.54 4.32 -1.70
N ILE A 108 -3.70 5.29 -2.10
CA ILE A 108 -3.40 6.49 -1.28
C ILE A 108 -4.62 7.39 -1.12
N PHE A 109 -5.53 7.41 -2.10
CA PHE A 109 -6.63 8.36 -2.08
C PHE A 109 -7.54 8.12 -0.88
N PRO A 110 -7.60 9.08 0.07
CA PRO A 110 -8.43 8.92 1.24
C PRO A 110 -9.88 8.88 0.80
N HIS A 111 -10.59 7.81 1.18
CA HIS A 111 -12.02 7.73 1.03
C HIS A 111 -12.66 8.03 2.39
N ASN A 112 -13.79 8.72 2.37
CA ASN A 112 -14.58 8.92 3.57
C ASN A 112 -15.40 7.66 3.81
N ILE A 113 -15.15 7.00 4.94
CA ILE A 113 -15.84 5.75 5.31
C ILE A 113 -17.00 6.02 6.24
N ASN A 114 -17.07 7.21 6.83
CA ASN A 114 -18.22 7.65 7.61
C ASN A 114 -19.34 8.09 6.66
N ASN A 115 -19.98 7.11 6.03
CA ASN A 115 -21.27 7.28 5.38
C ASN A 115 -22.38 7.17 6.43
N ASN A 116 -22.47 8.15 7.33
CA ASN A 116 -23.80 8.54 7.78
C ASN A 116 -24.49 9.17 6.56
N ILE A 117 -25.29 8.33 5.91
CA ILE A 117 -26.31 8.71 4.94
C ILE A 117 -27.38 9.49 5.73
N ASP A 118 -27.10 10.74 6.05
CA ASP A 118 -28.11 11.73 6.40
C ASP A 118 -28.04 12.81 5.31
N GLY A 119 -28.82 12.65 4.22
CA GLY A 119 -28.89 13.73 3.25
C GLY A 119 -29.58 13.53 1.91
N PHE A 120 -30.11 12.35 1.56
CA PHE A 120 -31.00 12.23 0.38
C PHE A 120 -32.32 11.54 0.73
N VAL A 121 -33.30 12.42 1.02
CA VAL A 121 -34.75 12.33 0.76
C VAL A 121 -35.60 11.43 1.67
N LYS A 122 -36.30 12.06 2.61
CA LYS A 122 -37.78 12.20 2.59
C LYS A 122 -38.24 13.31 3.55
N SER A 123 -38.54 14.49 2.98
CA SER A 123 -39.52 15.45 3.51
C SER A 123 -40.48 15.78 2.38
#